data_AF-A0A542EBC4-F1
#
_entry.id   AF-A0A542EBC4-F1
#
_cell.length_a   1.000
_cell.length_b   1.000
_cell.length_c   1.000
_cell.angle_alpha   90.00
_cell.angle_beta   90.00
_cell.angle_gamma   90.00
#
_symmetry.space_group_name_H-M   'P 1'
#
loop_
_entity.id
_entity.type
_entity.pdbx_description
1 polymer ?
#
loop_
_entity_poly.entity_id
_entity_poly.type
_entity_poly.pdbx_seq_one_letter_code
_entity_poly.pdbx_strand_id
1 'polypeptide(L)' 'PAGTEPKGWEWVWELEPKGQHETEVTLTYDWSKVTDKDLLKKISFPLVEKDKLEHSLQRLSELV' A
#
# COMPACT_ATOMS: atom_id res chain seq x y z
N PRO A 1 -9.10 -1.80 13.98
CA PRO A 1 -10.49 -2.15 14.36
C PRO A 1 -11.33 -0.88 14.43
N ALA A 2 -12.61 -0.93 14.07
CA ALA A 2 -13.47 0.24 14.18
C ALA A 2 -13.53 0.73 15.64
N GLY A 3 -13.37 2.04 15.87
CA GLY A 3 -13.40 2.66 17.20
C GLY A 3 -12.05 2.96 17.86
N THR A 4 -10.92 2.66 17.21
CA THR A 4 -9.59 3.14 17.65
C THR A 4 -9.16 4.33 16.82
N GLU A 5 -8.46 5.28 17.45
CA GLU A 5 -7.84 6.40 16.73
C GLU A 5 -6.93 5.86 15.61
N PRO A 6 -6.99 6.42 14.39
CA PRO A 6 -6.14 5.99 13.29
C PRO A 6 -4.68 6.11 13.72
N LYS A 7 -3.89 5.06 13.50
CA LYS A 7 -2.48 5.05 13.94
C LYS A 7 -1.55 5.96 13.13
N GLY A 8 -2.12 6.81 12.27
CA GLY A 8 -1.40 7.80 11.46
C GLY A 8 -0.82 7.29 10.15
N TRP A 9 -0.83 5.99 9.88
CA TRP A 9 -0.41 5.51 8.55
C TRP A 9 -1.56 5.53 7.55
N GLU A 10 -1.24 5.82 6.29
CA GLU A 10 -2.18 5.90 5.17
C GLU A 10 -1.72 4.99 4.04
N TRP A 11 -2.70 4.37 3.38
CA TRP A 11 -2.48 3.46 2.26
C TRP A 11 -3.32 3.97 1.10
N VAL A 12 -2.66 4.34 0.02
CA VAL A 12 -3.31 4.95 -1.14
C VAL A 12 -3.00 4.11 -2.36
N TRP A 13 -4.05 3.60 -2.98
CA TRP A 13 -3.98 2.96 -4.30
C TRP A 13 -4.48 3.96 -5.33
N GLU A 14 -3.65 4.27 -6.31
CA GLU A 14 -3.99 5.10 -7.46
C GLU A 14 -3.99 4.22 -8.70
N LEU A 15 -5.09 4.26 -9.45
CA LEU A 15 -5.29 3.47 -10.66
C LEU A 15 -5.51 4.44 -11.81
N GLU A 16 -4.58 4.50 -12.75
CA GLU A 16 -4.62 5.38 -13.91
C GLU A 16 -4.77 4.56 -15.20
N PRO A 17 -5.81 4.78 -16.02
CA PRO A 17 -5.94 4.10 -17.29
C PRO A 17 -4.87 4.58 -18.28
N LYS A 18 -4.11 3.66 -18.89
CA LYS A 18 -3.12 3.95 -19.95
C LYS A 18 -3.60 3.56 -21.35
N GLY A 19 -4.77 2.92 -21.44
CA GLY A 19 -5.42 2.52 -22.68
C GLY A 19 -6.71 1.76 -22.40
N GLN A 20 -7.31 1.16 -23.44
CA GLN A 20 -8.55 0.39 -23.27
C GLN A 20 -8.37 -0.88 -22.41
N HIS A 21 -7.14 -1.40 -22.31
CA HIS A 21 -6.82 -2.66 -21.64
C HIS A 21 -5.58 -2.56 -20.75
N GLU A 22 -5.18 -1.36 -20.37
CA GLU A 22 -3.98 -1.13 -19.55
C GLU A 22 -4.28 -0.14 -18.44
N THR A 23 -3.81 -0.46 -17.23
CA THR A 23 -3.95 0.39 -16.05
C THR A 23 -2.62 0.42 -15.32
N GLU A 24 -2.09 1.62 -15.11
CA GLU A 24 -0.97 1.85 -14.21
C GLU A 24 -1.49 1.89 -12.78
N VAL A 25 -0.87 1.11 -11.91
CA VAL A 25 -1.25 1.02 -10.51
C VAL A 25 -0.09 1.49 -9.65
N THR A 26 -0.33 2.56 -8.90
CA THR A 26 0.61 3.10 -7.91
C THR A 26 0.07 2.82 -6.51
N LEU A 27 0.96 2.42 -5.62
CA LEU A 27 0.63 2.16 -4.23
C LEU A 27 1.58 2.91 -3.32
N THR A 28 1.02 3.86 -2.59
CA THR A 28 1.74 4.74 -1.67
C THR A 28 1.37 4.41 -0.23
N TYR A 29 2.39 4.34 0.62
CA TYR A 29 2.26 4.05 2.04
C TYR A 29 2.91 5.17 2.83
N ASP A 30 2.09 6.04 3.42
CA ASP A 30 2.60 7.13 4.24
C ASP A 30 2.62 6.72 5.71
N TRP A 31 3.78 6.81 6.34
CA TRP A 31 3.98 6.57 7.78
C TRP A 31 4.36 7.86 8.53
N SER A 32 4.34 9.01 7.85
CA SER A 32 4.82 10.30 8.37
C SER A 32 4.04 10.82 9.59
N LYS A 33 2.74 10.48 9.69
CA LYS A 33 1.88 10.89 10.82
C LYS A 33 1.84 9.87 11.96
N VAL A 34 2.64 8.79 11.89
CA VAL A 34 2.72 7.79 12.97
C VAL A 34 3.54 8.36 14.12
N THR A 35 2.91 8.53 15.28
CA THR A 35 3.55 9.10 16.49
C THR A 35 4.07 8.06 17.48
N ASP A 36 3.66 6.79 17.32
CA ASP A 36 4.09 5.68 18.16
C ASP A 36 5.56 5.28 17.86
N LYS A 37 6.48 5.78 18.71
CA LYS A 37 7.92 5.53 18.58
C LYS A 37 8.31 4.07 18.77
N ASP A 38 7.58 3.31 19.57
CA ASP A 38 7.92 1.90 19.81
C ASP A 38 7.47 1.01 18.66
N LEU A 39 6.39 1.40 17.98
CA LEU A 39 6.04 0.80 16.70
C LEU A 39 7.08 1.11 15.62
N LEU A 40 7.49 2.37 15.47
CA LEU A 40 8.48 2.77 14.45
C LEU A 40 9.83 2.06 14.60
N LYS A 41 10.23 1.70 15.83
CA LYS A 41 11.45 0.90 16.08
C LYS A 41 11.33 -0.58 15.67
N LYS A 42 10.11 -1.12 15.63
CA LYS A 42 9.86 -2.54 15.35
C LYS A 42 9.66 -2.84 13.87
N ILE A 43 9.37 -1.82 13.08
CA ILE A 43 9.15 -1.93 11.64
C ILE A 43 10.40 -1.52 10.87
N SER A 44 10.58 -2.11 9.70
CA SER A 44 11.64 -1.79 8.76
C SER A 44 11.03 -1.50 7.40
N PHE A 45 11.63 -0.55 6.68
CA PHE A 45 11.17 -0.12 5.37
C PHE A 45 12.09 -0.65 4.26
N PRO A 46 11.54 -1.03 3.09
CA PRO A 46 10.11 -1.00 2.74
C PRO A 46 9.30 -2.09 3.46
N LEU A 47 8.09 -1.74 3.93
CA LEU A 47 7.23 -2.68 4.66
C LEU A 47 6.61 -3.73 3.73
N VAL A 48 6.31 -3.32 2.50
CA VAL A 48 5.85 -4.20 1.43
C VAL A 48 6.93 -4.17 0.35
N GLU A 49 7.58 -5.31 0.16
CA GLU A 49 8.56 -5.48 -0.89
C GLU A 49 7.91 -5.41 -2.27
N LYS A 50 8.66 -4.94 -3.28
CA LYS A 50 8.20 -4.76 -4.65
C LYS A 50 7.53 -6.02 -5.20
N ASP A 51 8.14 -7.19 -4.98
CA ASP A 51 7.65 -8.48 -5.48
C ASP A 51 6.26 -8.81 -4.92
N LYS A 52 5.92 -8.38 -3.70
CA LYS A 52 4.59 -8.60 -3.12
C LYS A 52 3.52 -7.79 -3.85
N LEU A 53 3.85 -6.55 -4.25
CA LEU A 53 2.96 -5.75 -5.08
C LEU A 53 2.77 -6.39 -6.44
N GLU A 54 3.86 -6.82 -7.09
CA GLU A 54 3.81 -7.50 -8.39
C GLU A 54 2.96 -8.78 -8.35
N HIS A 55 3.15 -9.62 -7.34
CA HIS A 55 2.32 -10.82 -7.15
C HIS A 55 0.84 -10.49 -6.89
N SER A 56 0.54 -9.42 -6.17
CA SER A 56 -0.85 -8.99 -5.94
C SER A 56 -1.51 -8.54 -7.24
N LEU A 57 -0.80 -7.76 -8.06
CA LEU A 57 -1.30 -7.29 -9.35
C LEU A 57 -1.46 -8.43 -10.35
N GLN A 58 -0.53 -9.40 -10.36
CA GLN A 58 -0.65 -10.59 -11.18
C GLN A 58 -1.92 -11.39 -10.84
N ARG A 59 -2.19 -11.63 -9.55
CA ARG A 59 -3.42 -12.31 -9.13
C ARG A 59 -4.68 -11.55 -9.53
N LEU A 60 -4.65 -10.21 -9.46
CA LEU A 60 -5.77 -9.41 -9.91
C LEU A 60 -5.98 -9.57 -11.43
N SER A 61 -4.89 -9.57 -12.21
CA SER A 61 -4.94 -9.74 -13.67
C SER A 61 -5.50 -11.09 -14.11
N GLU A 62 -5.38 -12.13 -13.28
CA GLU A 62 -5.95 -13.47 -13.55
C GLU A 62 -7.47 -13.53 -13.34
N LEU A 63 -8.07 -12.53 -12.68
CA LEU A 63 -9.50 -12.50 -12.35
C LEU A 63 -10.33 -11.60 -13.28
N VAL A 64 -9.68 -10.77 -14.11
CA VAL A 64 -10.33 -9.76 -14.97
C VAL A 64 -10.27 -10.11 -16.44
#